data_AF-A0A3D1GTM4-F1
#
_entry.id   AF-A0A3D1GTM4-F1
#
_cell.length_a   1.000
_cell.length_b   1.000
_cell.length_c   1.000
_cell.angle_alpha   90.00
_cell.angle_beta   90.00
_cell.angle_gamma   90.00
#
_symmetry.space_group_name_H-M   'P 1'
#
loop_
_entity.id
_entity.type
_entity.pdbx_description
1 polymer ?
#
loop_
_entity_poly.entity_id
_entity_poly.type
_entity_poly.pdbx_seq_one_letter_code
_entity_poly.pdbx_strand_id
1 'polypeptide(L)'
;MSVYLLSVKRLRPEMVCMFAACFVAVCLLSGPAFSEGRIYEGAEEKAHCSIWDNLRLKWPQTILGREPAKCRRKATPPTQFSNICRLRRQYIDSETGSRMCVYMRQGRGLDDTVVSLSPSLQCQRTYTCRSDD
;
A
#
# COMPACT_ATOMS: atom_id res chain seq x y z
N MET A 1 8.91 -32.89 52.95
CA MET A 1 9.12 -33.69 51.71
C MET A 1 8.04 -34.76 51.68
N SER A 2 7.42 -35.04 50.54
CA SER A 2 6.48 -36.16 50.32
C SER A 2 4.98 -35.93 50.57
N VAL A 3 4.31 -35.17 49.69
CA VAL A 3 2.86 -35.38 49.37
C VAL A 3 2.52 -35.15 47.88
N TYR A 4 3.47 -34.77 47.02
CA TYR A 4 3.21 -34.63 45.56
C TYR A 4 3.34 -35.94 44.79
N LEU A 5 3.16 -37.10 45.44
CA LEU A 5 3.28 -38.42 44.81
C LEU A 5 1.97 -38.95 44.19
N LEU A 6 0.87 -38.19 44.20
CA LEU A 6 -0.43 -38.73 43.76
C LEU A 6 -1.27 -37.70 42.98
N SER A 7 -0.87 -37.37 41.74
CA SER A 7 -1.81 -37.07 40.64
C SER A 7 -1.15 -36.90 39.26
N VAL A 8 -0.16 -37.74 38.93
CA VAL A 8 0.08 -38.05 37.50
C VAL A 8 -0.76 -39.29 37.20
N LYS A 9 -2.09 -39.15 37.26
CA LYS A 9 -3.02 -40.19 36.82
C LYS A 9 -2.80 -40.36 35.32
N ARG A 10 -2.08 -41.42 34.95
CA ARG A 10 -2.04 -42.11 33.65
C ARG A 10 -2.72 -41.30 32.54
N LEU A 11 -2.01 -40.31 32.00
CA LEU A 11 -2.45 -39.63 30.78
C LEU A 11 -2.67 -40.72 29.74
N ARG A 12 -3.90 -40.87 29.26
CA ARG A 12 -4.21 -41.85 28.20
C ARG A 12 -3.33 -41.49 26.99
N PRO A 13 -2.69 -42.47 26.33
CA PRO A 13 -1.78 -42.20 25.21
C PRO A 13 -2.47 -41.35 24.12
N GLU A 14 -3.78 -41.53 23.94
CA GLU A 14 -4.62 -40.72 23.05
C GLU A 14 -4.60 -39.22 23.38
N MET A 15 -4.67 -38.84 24.65
CA MET A 15 -4.59 -37.43 25.05
C MET A 15 -3.18 -36.87 24.82
N VAL A 16 -2.13 -37.66 25.07
CA VAL A 16 -0.74 -37.25 24.81
C VAL A 16 -0.54 -37.02 23.31
N CYS A 17 -1.04 -37.92 22.46
CA CYS A 17 -0.99 -37.77 21.01
C CYS A 17 -1.76 -36.54 20.53
N MET A 18 -2.94 -36.26 21.09
CA MET A 18 -3.72 -35.06 20.74
C MET A 18 -3.02 -33.77 21.15
N PHE A 19 -2.45 -33.70 22.37
CA PHE A 19 -1.68 -32.54 22.80
C PHE A 19 -0.41 -32.35 21.96
N ALA A 20 0.28 -33.43 21.61
CA ALA A 20 1.44 -33.38 20.72
C ALA A 20 1.06 -32.91 19.30
N ALA A 21 -0.04 -33.41 18.74
CA ALA A 21 -0.54 -32.99 17.43
C ALA A 21 -0.96 -31.51 17.41
N CYS A 22 -1.65 -31.04 18.46
CA CYS A 22 -2.00 -29.63 18.61
C CYS A 22 -0.76 -28.74 18.75
N PHE A 23 0.23 -29.16 19.52
CA PHE A 23 1.49 -28.43 19.67
C PHE A 23 2.23 -28.31 18.34
N VAL A 24 2.33 -29.41 17.58
CA VAL A 24 2.94 -29.41 16.24
C VAL A 24 2.17 -28.51 15.28
N ALA A 25 0.83 -28.54 15.29
CA ALA A 25 0.01 -27.68 14.44
C ALA A 25 0.22 -26.18 14.73
N VAL A 26 0.33 -25.79 16.01
CA VAL A 26 0.61 -24.40 16.40
C VAL A 26 2.01 -23.96 15.97
N CYS A 27 3.02 -24.84 16.09
CA CYS A 27 4.37 -24.57 15.60
C CYS A 27 4.45 -24.42 14.07
N LEU A 28 3.60 -25.12 13.32
CA LEU A 28 3.57 -25.01 11.86
C LEU A 28 2.86 -23.73 11.37
N LEU A 29 1.98 -23.14 12.19
CA LEU A 29 1.19 -21.96 11.84
C LEU A 29 1.81 -20.63 12.33
N SER A 30 2.93 -20.65 13.06
CA SER A 30 3.56 -19.44 13.61
C SER A 30 4.44 -18.66 12.62
N GLY A 31 4.40 -19.00 11.33
CA GLY A 31 5.12 -18.26 10.30
C GLY A 31 4.53 -16.84 10.10
N PRO A 32 5.36 -15.82 9.83
CA PRO A 32 4.86 -14.49 9.48
C PRO A 32 4.05 -14.57 8.18
N ALA A 33 2.73 -14.32 8.27
CA ALA A 33 1.88 -14.16 7.10
C ALA A 33 2.13 -12.77 6.49
N PHE A 34 3.03 -12.70 5.51
CA PHE A 34 3.24 -11.48 4.73
C PHE A 34 2.11 -11.34 3.70
N SER A 35 1.06 -10.58 4.03
CA SER A 35 0.15 -10.06 3.02
C SER A 35 0.79 -8.82 2.39
N GLU A 36 1.69 -9.04 1.44
CA GLU A 36 2.15 -7.96 0.58
C GLU A 36 0.99 -7.61 -0.35
N GLY A 37 0.34 -6.47 -0.11
CA GLY A 37 -0.62 -5.92 -1.05
C GLY A 37 0.13 -5.62 -2.35
N ARG A 38 0.03 -6.51 -3.34
CA ARG A 38 0.66 -6.31 -4.64
C ARG A 38 0.08 -5.05 -5.28
N ILE A 39 0.85 -3.99 -5.27
CA ILE A 39 0.59 -2.81 -6.08
C ILE A 39 1.09 -3.19 -7.47
N TYR A 40 0.18 -3.34 -8.43
CA TYR A 40 0.56 -3.59 -9.82
C TYR A 40 1.26 -2.34 -10.35
N GLU A 41 2.59 -2.36 -10.41
CA GLU A 41 3.34 -1.37 -11.15
C GLU A 41 3.08 -1.58 -12.65
N GLY A 42 2.52 -0.57 -13.29
CA GLY A 42 2.28 -0.61 -14.73
C GLY A 42 3.63 -0.60 -15.47
N ALA A 43 4.03 -1.74 -16.02
CA ALA A 43 5.23 -1.82 -16.87
C ALA A 43 5.07 -0.93 -18.10
N GLU A 44 6.04 -0.06 -18.38
CA GLU A 44 6.02 0.86 -19.52
C GLU A 44 5.96 0.12 -20.88
N GLU A 45 6.41 -1.13 -20.92
CA GLU A 45 6.30 -2.02 -22.07
C GLU A 45 4.86 -2.46 -22.37
N LYS A 46 4.01 -2.51 -21.34
CA LYS A 46 2.60 -2.93 -21.43
C LYS A 46 1.62 -1.75 -21.51
N ALA A 47 2.14 -0.52 -21.50
CA ALA A 47 1.31 0.68 -21.61
C ALA A 47 0.66 0.78 -23.00
N HIS A 48 -0.66 0.94 -23.03
CA HIS A 48 -1.39 1.18 -24.27
C HIS A 48 -0.92 2.50 -24.93
N CYS A 49 -1.00 2.61 -26.26
CA CYS A 49 -0.64 3.84 -26.96
C CYS A 49 -1.77 4.87 -26.84
N SER A 50 -1.45 6.11 -26.44
CA SER A 50 -2.43 7.22 -26.37
C SER A 50 -2.55 7.97 -27.69
N ILE A 51 -1.44 8.12 -28.42
CA ILE A 51 -1.40 8.78 -29.73
C ILE A 51 -0.63 7.89 -30.70
N TRP A 52 -1.34 7.38 -31.70
CA TRP A 52 -0.77 6.66 -32.83
C TRP A 52 -0.22 7.64 -33.87
N ASP A 53 0.80 7.21 -34.59
CA ASP A 53 1.36 8.03 -35.65
C ASP A 53 0.39 8.10 -36.85
N ASN A 54 -0.02 9.33 -37.20
CA ASN A 54 -1.03 9.61 -38.23
C ASN A 54 -0.41 9.91 -39.60
N LEU A 55 0.85 9.55 -39.85
CA LEU A 55 1.54 9.70 -41.16
C LEU A 55 0.84 9.01 -42.36
N ARG A 56 -0.37 8.46 -42.19
CA ARG A 56 -1.17 7.72 -43.18
C ARG A 56 -2.20 8.54 -43.99
N LEU A 57 -2.19 9.87 -43.91
CA LEU A 57 -3.27 10.70 -44.50
C LEU A 57 -2.93 11.48 -45.78
N LYS A 58 -1.89 11.09 -46.55
CA LYS A 58 -1.76 11.58 -47.93
C LYS A 58 -2.03 10.46 -48.93
N TRP A 59 -3.07 10.65 -49.72
CA TRP A 59 -3.38 9.84 -50.89
C TRP A 59 -2.33 10.13 -51.98
N PRO A 60 -1.83 9.14 -52.76
CA PRO A 60 -2.15 7.71 -52.72
C PRO A 60 -1.47 6.96 -51.57
N GLN A 61 -2.20 6.04 -50.96
CA GLN A 61 -1.69 5.22 -49.85
C GLN A 61 -0.72 4.16 -50.38
N THR A 62 0.57 4.30 -50.07
CA THR A 62 1.62 3.34 -50.51
C THR A 62 1.70 2.08 -49.65
N ILE A 63 0.99 2.04 -48.52
CA ILE A 63 1.12 0.98 -47.50
C ILE A 63 -0.29 0.50 -47.10
N LEU A 64 -0.85 -0.44 -47.87
CA LEU A 64 -2.16 -1.09 -47.66
C LEU A 64 -2.18 -2.00 -46.41
N GLY A 65 -1.77 -1.48 -45.24
CA GLY A 65 -1.87 -2.19 -43.97
C GLY A 65 -0.82 -3.30 -43.74
N ARG A 66 0.23 -3.40 -44.56
CA ARG A 66 1.30 -4.39 -44.40
C ARG A 66 2.22 -4.13 -43.20
N GLU A 67 2.32 -2.88 -42.75
CA GLU A 67 3.19 -2.47 -41.65
C GLU A 67 2.40 -2.12 -40.39
N PRO A 68 2.83 -2.59 -39.20
CA PRO A 68 2.20 -2.23 -37.94
C PRO A 68 2.35 -0.72 -37.66
N ALA A 69 1.30 -0.12 -37.11
CA ALA A 69 1.32 1.30 -36.78
C ALA A 69 2.35 1.59 -35.67
N LYS A 70 3.20 2.59 -35.89
CA LYS A 70 4.17 3.03 -34.88
C LYS A 70 3.44 3.86 -33.82
N CYS A 71 3.69 3.55 -32.55
CA CYS A 71 3.17 4.35 -31.44
C CYS A 71 4.00 5.64 -31.32
N ARG A 72 3.34 6.80 -31.31
CA ARG A 72 4.03 8.10 -31.16
C ARG A 72 4.11 8.54 -29.70
N ARG A 73 3.07 8.23 -28.91
CA ARG A 73 3.03 8.53 -27.47
C ARG A 73 2.37 7.39 -26.71
N LYS A 74 3.11 6.75 -25.81
CA LYS A 74 2.56 5.77 -24.86
C LYS A 74 1.67 6.47 -23.82
N ALA A 75 0.67 5.76 -23.29
CA ALA A 75 -0.15 6.26 -22.21
C ALA A 75 0.67 6.32 -20.92
N THR A 76 0.51 7.39 -20.15
CA THR A 76 1.06 7.47 -18.79
C THR A 76 0.40 6.38 -17.94
N PRO A 77 1.15 5.63 -17.12
CA PRO A 77 0.56 4.62 -16.25
C PRO A 77 -0.51 5.25 -15.33
N PRO A 78 -1.64 4.56 -15.09
CA PRO A 78 -2.80 5.13 -14.38
C PRO A 78 -2.57 5.37 -12.88
N THR A 79 -1.36 5.14 -12.35
CA THR A 79 -1.07 5.23 -10.92
C THR A 79 -0.24 6.46 -10.59
N GLN A 80 -0.84 7.65 -10.82
CA GLN A 80 -0.61 8.77 -9.91
C GLN A 80 -1.81 8.81 -8.96
N PHE A 81 -1.90 7.82 -8.06
CA PHE A 81 -2.88 7.93 -6.98
C PHE A 81 -2.54 9.21 -6.22
N SER A 82 -3.49 10.13 -6.12
CA SER A 82 -3.35 11.23 -5.19
C SER A 82 -3.26 10.61 -3.79
N ASN A 83 -2.10 10.75 -3.16
CA ASN A 83 -1.93 10.25 -1.81
C ASN A 83 -2.85 11.07 -0.90
N ILE A 84 -3.91 10.46 -0.38
CA ILE A 84 -4.85 11.14 0.51
C ILE A 84 -4.34 11.02 1.93
N CYS A 85 -3.99 12.16 2.53
CA CYS A 85 -3.57 12.28 3.91
C CYS A 85 -4.77 12.47 4.84
N ARG A 86 -4.72 11.87 6.03
CA ARG A 86 -5.76 12.01 7.07
C ARG A 86 -5.24 12.77 8.28
N LEU A 87 -6.04 13.66 8.83
CA LEU A 87 -5.65 14.45 10.00
C LEU A 87 -5.45 13.52 11.21
N ARG A 88 -4.28 13.63 11.84
CA ARG A 88 -3.92 12.86 13.04
C ARG A 88 -4.01 13.70 14.30
N ARG A 89 -3.41 14.89 14.29
CA ARG A 89 -3.42 15.83 15.42
C ARG A 89 -3.37 17.28 14.94
N GLN A 90 -3.91 18.18 15.75
CA GLN A 90 -3.84 19.62 15.55
C GLN A 90 -3.31 20.27 16.82
N TYR A 91 -2.44 21.27 16.69
CA TYR A 91 -1.96 22.08 17.79
C TYR A 91 -1.73 23.52 17.33
N ILE A 92 -1.67 24.46 18.27
CA ILE A 92 -1.25 25.83 17.99
C ILE A 92 0.19 25.93 18.46
N ASP A 93 1.06 26.37 17.56
CA ASP A 93 2.45 26.61 17.91
C ASP A 93 2.57 27.90 18.73
N SER A 94 3.24 27.82 19.88
CA SER A 94 3.42 28.96 20.79
C SER A 94 4.36 30.02 20.23
N GLU A 95 5.28 29.64 19.32
CA GLU A 95 6.26 30.57 18.75
C GLU A 95 5.68 31.35 17.56
N THR A 96 5.01 30.64 16.64
CA THR A 96 4.46 31.27 15.42
C THR A 96 3.01 31.71 15.56
N GLY A 97 2.30 31.26 16.62
CA GLY A 97 0.87 31.46 16.79
C GLY A 97 0.02 30.76 15.72
N SER A 98 0.65 30.01 14.81
CA SER A 98 -0.01 29.36 13.69
C SER A 98 -0.59 28.01 14.09
N ARG A 99 -1.66 27.60 13.41
CA ARG A 99 -2.27 26.29 13.65
C ARG A 99 -1.52 25.25 12.82
N MET A 100 -0.92 24.29 13.49
CA MET A 100 -0.20 23.18 12.90
C MET A 100 -1.13 21.98 12.76
N CYS A 101 -1.31 21.50 11.53
CA CYS A 101 -2.09 20.32 11.21
C CYS A 101 -1.13 19.19 10.84
N VAL A 102 -1.11 18.12 11.63
CA VAL A 102 -0.26 16.94 11.38
C VAL A 102 -1.11 15.86 10.75
N TYR A 103 -0.69 15.41 9.59
CA TYR A 103 -1.41 14.44 8.80
C TYR A 103 -0.60 13.17 8.60
N MET A 104 -1.31 12.04 8.61
CA MET A 104 -0.76 10.72 8.38
C MET A 104 -0.97 10.33 6.91
N ARG A 105 0.11 9.88 6.26
CA ARG A 105 0.08 9.33 4.90
C ARG A 105 -0.44 7.89 4.93
N GLN A 106 -1.10 7.49 3.84
CA GLN A 106 -1.51 6.10 3.66
C GLN A 106 -0.30 5.28 3.21
N GLY A 107 0.06 4.25 4.00
CA GLY A 107 1.21 3.39 3.74
C GLY A 107 1.89 2.97 5.03
N ARG A 108 2.69 1.91 4.98
CA ARG A 108 3.43 1.42 6.15
C ARG A 108 4.79 2.12 6.21
N GLY A 109 5.14 2.70 7.36
CA GLY A 109 6.45 3.31 7.58
C GLY A 109 6.68 4.65 6.88
N LEU A 110 5.62 5.37 6.52
CA LEU A 110 5.72 6.73 5.98
C LEU A 110 5.65 7.75 7.11
N ASP A 111 6.45 8.82 6.98
CA ASP A 111 6.47 9.93 7.93
C ASP A 111 5.21 10.80 7.86
N ASP A 112 4.88 11.42 9.00
CA ASP A 112 3.77 12.37 9.12
C ASP A 112 4.13 13.71 8.46
N THR A 113 3.19 14.30 7.72
CA THR A 113 3.35 15.61 7.08
C THR A 113 2.74 16.71 7.94
N VAL A 114 3.47 17.82 8.13
CA VAL A 114 3.01 18.98 8.92
C VAL A 114 2.72 20.15 7.99
N VAL A 115 1.53 20.74 8.14
CA VAL A 115 1.11 21.92 7.37
C VAL A 115 0.72 23.02 8.35
N SER A 116 1.29 24.22 8.17
CA SER A 116 0.96 25.43 8.93
C SER A 116 -0.20 26.18 8.29
N LEU A 117 -1.21 26.53 9.08
CA LEU A 117 -2.36 27.34 8.66
C LEU A 117 -2.50 28.57 9.57
N SER A 118 -3.17 29.60 9.04
CA SER A 118 -3.54 30.77 9.83
C SER A 118 -4.48 30.38 10.99
N PRO A 119 -4.48 31.11 12.12
CA PRO A 119 -5.22 30.72 13.32
C PRO A 119 -6.74 30.64 13.13
N SER A 120 -7.26 31.41 12.17
CA SER A 120 -8.68 31.48 11.82
C SER A 120 -9.19 30.28 11.01
N LEU A 121 -8.29 29.51 10.39
CA LEU A 121 -8.65 28.40 9.50
C LEU A 121 -8.61 27.07 10.24
N GLN A 122 -9.62 26.22 10.04
CA GLN A 122 -9.68 24.88 10.62
C GLN A 122 -8.93 23.87 9.74
N CYS A 123 -8.27 22.88 10.37
CA CYS A 123 -7.64 21.78 9.65
C CYS A 123 -8.72 20.97 8.90
N GLN A 124 -8.49 20.67 7.63
CA GLN A 124 -9.37 19.76 6.89
C GLN A 124 -9.15 18.32 7.39
N ARG A 125 -10.21 17.49 7.39
CA ARG A 125 -10.10 16.09 7.85
C ARG A 125 -9.23 15.25 6.91
N THR A 126 -9.23 15.59 5.63
CA THR A 126 -8.48 14.91 4.56
C THR A 126 -7.98 15.92 3.54
N TYR A 127 -6.75 15.75 3.05
CA TYR A 127 -6.21 16.54 1.94
C TYR A 127 -5.30 15.68 1.06
N THR A 128 -5.00 16.15 -0.15
CA THR A 128 -4.03 15.51 -1.05
C THR A 128 -2.61 15.85 -0.59
N CYS A 129 -1.86 14.87 -0.09
CA CYS A 129 -0.46 15.06 0.28
C CYS A 129 0.36 15.39 -0.98
N ARG A 130 1.43 16.15 -0.79
CA ARG A 130 2.49 16.26 -1.78
C ARG A 130 3.18 14.90 -1.91
N SER A 131 3.37 14.41 -3.13
CA SER A 131 4.29 13.31 -3.41
C SER A 131 5.72 13.84 -3.28
N ASP A 132 6.57 13.13 -2.54
CA ASP A 132 8.01 13.40 -2.56
C ASP A 132 8.53 12.84 -3.89
N ASP A 133 9.11 13.70 -4.72
CA ASP A 133 9.77 13.34 -5.98
C ASP A 133 11.19 12.83 -5.72
#